data_AF-A0A955KQS8-F1
#
_entry.id   AF-A0A955KQS8-F1
#
_cell.length_a   1.000
_cell.length_b   1.000
_cell.length_c   1.000
_cell.angle_alpha   90.00
_cell.angle_beta   90.00
_cell.angle_gamma   90.00
#
_symmetry.space_group_name_H-M   'P 1'
#
loop_
_entity.id
_entity.type
_entity.pdbx_description
1 polymer ?
#
loop_
_entity_poly.entity_id
_entity_poly.type
_entity_poly.pdbx_seq_one_letter_code
_entity_poly.pdbx_strand_id
1 'polypeptide(L)'
;ACDLPVAPKKQLSAEAAAKRFEKALHMYSLHNWQVSVRQKLVSRVTVGGNKIYIRASALFSEEDIVSLIAHEIETHVLTSENGSHQIYELLRRGCAGYLDTQEGLAIYNEQGVLSPFSTKMFNPPRNLLGLKYSLSHSLAQTRTFLQAELGYTPEKALHQCISMKRGLGDTSQQGGFTKSIVYFRGLRAIEKFVENGGNIKRLYIGKIALEDVELAEKLTGIKAPLILPQHLR
;
A
#
# COMPACT_ATOMS: atom_id res chain seq x y z
N ALA A 1 -35.91 -3.62 -10.58
CA ALA A 1 -34.44 -3.62 -10.41
C ALA A 1 -33.92 -2.57 -11.38
N CYS A 2 -33.27 -1.51 -10.90
CA CYS A 2 -32.85 -0.40 -11.76
C CYS A 2 -31.59 -0.81 -12.54
N ASP A 3 -31.80 -1.27 -13.77
CA ASP A 3 -30.77 -1.46 -14.80
C ASP A 3 -30.31 -0.12 -15.39
N LEU A 4 -30.05 0.87 -14.53
CA LEU A 4 -29.37 2.07 -14.96
C LEU A 4 -27.89 1.72 -15.14
N PRO A 5 -27.29 1.98 -16.32
CA PRO A 5 -25.85 1.81 -16.48
C PRO A 5 -25.14 2.66 -15.43
N VAL A 6 -24.22 2.04 -14.69
CA VAL A 6 -23.40 2.73 -13.69
C VAL A 6 -22.73 3.91 -14.38
N ALA A 7 -23.11 5.13 -14.00
CA ALA A 7 -22.55 6.34 -14.59
C ALA A 7 -21.01 6.25 -14.54
N PRO A 8 -20.30 6.62 -15.63
CA PRO A 8 -18.85 6.52 -15.66
C PRO A 8 -18.28 7.28 -14.47
N LYS A 9 -17.55 6.58 -13.60
CA LYS A 9 -16.93 7.17 -12.41
C LYS A 9 -16.05 8.34 -12.89
N LYS A 10 -16.31 9.55 -12.39
CA LYS A 10 -15.49 10.73 -12.70
C LYS A 10 -14.03 10.41 -12.41
N GLN A 11 -13.19 10.47 -13.44
CA GLN A 11 -11.76 10.23 -13.32
C GLN A 11 -11.01 11.56 -13.23
N LEU A 12 -10.05 11.63 -12.32
CA LEU A 12 -9.14 12.74 -12.09
C LEU A 12 -7.85 12.49 -12.87
N SER A 13 -7.29 13.57 -13.44
CA SER A 13 -5.95 13.54 -14.04
C SER A 13 -4.86 13.46 -12.97
N ALA A 14 -3.62 13.21 -13.40
CA ALA A 14 -2.44 13.21 -12.54
C ALA A 14 -2.24 14.56 -11.83
N GLU A 15 -2.51 15.68 -12.50
CA GLU A 15 -2.38 17.04 -11.96
C GLU A 15 -3.47 17.32 -10.91
N ALA A 16 -4.71 16.87 -11.17
CA ALA A 16 -5.78 16.96 -10.19
C ALA A 16 -5.48 16.09 -8.97
N ALA A 17 -4.95 14.88 -9.16
CA ALA A 17 -4.49 14.02 -8.09
C ALA A 17 -3.35 14.67 -7.29
N ALA A 18 -2.36 15.29 -7.96
CA ALA A 18 -1.24 15.96 -7.30
C ALA A 18 -1.71 17.02 -6.30
N LYS A 19 -2.67 17.87 -6.69
CA LYS A 19 -3.28 18.88 -5.79
C LYS A 19 -3.94 18.25 -4.56
N ARG A 20 -4.52 17.05 -4.70
CA ARG A 20 -5.14 16.32 -3.58
C ARG A 20 -4.08 15.78 -2.61
N PHE A 21 -2.97 15.26 -3.13
CA PHE A 21 -1.82 14.82 -2.33
C PHE A 21 -1.12 15.99 -1.64
N GLU A 22 -0.92 17.12 -2.32
CA GLU A 22 -0.37 18.35 -1.74
C GLU A 22 -1.24 18.84 -0.58
N LYS A 23 -2.57 18.90 -0.79
CA LYS A 23 -3.50 19.25 0.27
C LYS A 23 -3.37 18.30 1.47
N ALA A 24 -3.27 17.00 1.23
CA ALA A 24 -3.09 16.02 2.30
C ALA A 24 -1.79 16.24 3.08
N LEU A 25 -0.65 16.43 2.42
CA LEU A 25 0.62 16.76 3.06
C LEU A 25 0.52 18.05 3.92
N HIS A 26 -0.16 19.07 3.41
CA HIS A 26 -0.38 20.32 4.14
C HIS A 26 -1.22 20.11 5.43
N MET A 27 -2.23 19.24 5.42
CA MET A 27 -3.00 18.90 6.63
C MET A 27 -2.15 18.25 7.73
N TYR A 28 -1.05 17.63 7.35
CA TYR A 28 -0.07 17.01 8.24
C TYR A 28 1.13 17.93 8.56
N SER A 29 1.10 19.20 8.11
CA SER A 29 2.21 20.17 8.25
C SER A 29 3.54 19.73 7.61
N LEU A 30 3.46 18.89 6.58
CA LEU A 30 4.61 18.31 5.87
C LEU A 30 5.10 19.22 4.73
N HIS A 31 5.46 20.46 5.06
CA HIS A 31 5.80 21.50 4.07
C HIS A 31 7.10 21.25 3.30
N ASN A 32 7.98 20.39 3.81
CA ASN A 32 9.21 19.97 3.15
C ASN A 32 8.99 18.85 2.11
N TRP A 33 7.77 18.30 2.01
CA TRP A 33 7.42 17.30 1.01
C TRP A 33 6.99 17.93 -0.31
N GLN A 34 7.34 17.28 -1.42
CA GLN A 34 6.98 17.75 -2.76
C GLN A 34 6.20 16.69 -3.52
N VAL A 35 5.19 17.11 -4.28
CA VAL A 35 4.49 16.25 -5.24
C VAL A 35 4.92 16.65 -6.64
N SER A 36 5.26 15.67 -7.48
CA SER A 36 5.64 15.93 -8.87
C SER A 36 5.05 14.92 -9.83
N VAL A 37 4.56 15.41 -10.96
CA VAL A 37 4.07 14.56 -12.04
C VAL A 37 5.24 14.15 -12.93
N ARG A 38 5.35 12.86 -13.24
CA ARG A 38 6.43 12.28 -14.05
C ARG A 38 5.87 11.43 -15.19
N GLN A 39 6.50 11.52 -16.36
CA GLN A 39 6.06 10.79 -17.55
C GLN A 39 6.25 9.27 -17.42
N LYS A 40 7.40 8.84 -16.90
CA LYS A 40 7.77 7.42 -16.82
C LYS A 40 7.84 6.97 -15.35
N LEU A 41 6.79 6.29 -14.90
CA LEU A 41 6.74 5.57 -13.62
C LEU A 41 6.10 4.20 -13.83
N VAL A 42 6.55 3.21 -13.06
CA VAL A 42 5.97 1.86 -13.09
C VAL A 42 4.62 1.85 -12.39
N SER A 43 4.55 2.38 -11.16
CA SER A 43 3.31 2.52 -10.40
C SER A 43 2.62 3.86 -10.70
N ARG A 44 1.34 3.97 -10.29
CA ARG A 44 0.57 5.22 -10.42
C ARG A 44 1.09 6.32 -9.49
N VAL A 45 1.50 5.92 -8.28
CA VAL A 45 2.11 6.77 -7.26
C VAL A 45 3.35 6.05 -6.72
N THR A 46 4.42 6.80 -6.47
CA THR A 46 5.64 6.29 -5.83
C THR A 46 6.12 7.31 -4.81
N VAL A 47 6.48 6.84 -3.62
CA VAL A 47 7.12 7.67 -2.58
C VAL A 47 8.62 7.39 -2.53
N GLY A 48 9.44 8.44 -2.47
CA GLY A 48 10.90 8.30 -2.36
C GLY A 48 11.58 9.57 -1.87
N GLY A 49 12.36 9.45 -0.80
CA GLY A 49 12.84 10.62 -0.04
C GLY A 49 11.63 11.42 0.46
N ASN A 50 11.70 12.75 0.38
CA ASN A 50 10.58 13.64 0.73
C ASN A 50 9.77 14.04 -0.52
N LYS A 51 9.59 13.09 -1.45
CA LYS A 51 8.91 13.33 -2.73
C LYS A 51 7.88 12.25 -3.02
N ILE A 52 6.73 12.69 -3.52
CA ILE A 52 5.68 11.85 -4.08
C ILE A 52 5.67 12.06 -5.60
N TYR A 53 5.81 10.99 -6.35
CA TYR A 53 5.77 10.99 -7.80
C TYR A 53 4.46 10.41 -8.30
N ILE A 54 3.75 11.14 -9.17
CA ILE A 54 2.50 10.68 -9.79
C ILE A 54 2.72 10.49 -11.29
N ARG A 55 2.25 9.36 -11.84
CA ARG A 55 2.43 9.07 -13.26
C ARG A 55 1.50 9.94 -14.10
N ALA A 56 2.05 10.67 -15.08
CA ALA A 56 1.29 11.61 -15.91
C ALA A 56 0.09 10.97 -16.62
N SER A 57 0.23 9.73 -17.08
CA SER A 57 -0.84 8.98 -17.76
C SER A 57 -1.83 8.28 -16.82
N ALA A 58 -1.65 8.38 -15.50
CA ALA A 58 -2.55 7.73 -14.57
C ALA A 58 -3.85 8.50 -14.39
N LEU A 59 -4.95 7.75 -14.39
CA LEU A 59 -6.29 8.23 -14.07
C LEU A 59 -6.72 7.67 -12.71
N PHE A 60 -7.40 8.51 -11.93
CA PHE A 60 -7.77 8.21 -10.56
C PHE A 60 -9.26 8.43 -10.34
N SER A 61 -9.94 7.44 -9.77
CA SER A 61 -11.24 7.68 -9.14
C SER A 61 -11.06 8.40 -7.81
N GLU A 62 -12.12 9.02 -7.26
CA GLU A 62 -12.06 9.56 -5.88
C GLU A 62 -11.68 8.47 -4.87
N GLU A 63 -12.19 7.26 -5.06
CA GLU A 63 -11.81 6.07 -4.27
C GLU A 63 -10.32 5.71 -4.41
N ASP A 64 -9.69 5.95 -5.56
CA ASP A 64 -8.23 5.81 -5.69
C ASP A 64 -7.49 6.86 -4.88
N ILE A 65 -7.93 8.11 -4.90
CA ILE A 65 -7.25 9.19 -4.19
C ILE A 65 -7.26 8.94 -2.69
N VAL A 66 -8.41 8.63 -2.10
CA VAL A 66 -8.51 8.44 -0.64
C VAL A 66 -7.72 7.21 -0.17
N SER A 67 -7.82 6.08 -0.90
CA SER A 67 -7.06 4.86 -0.60
C SER A 67 -5.55 5.06 -0.77
N LEU A 68 -5.09 5.74 -1.83
CA LEU A 68 -3.67 6.00 -2.01
C LEU A 68 -3.11 7.03 -1.02
N ILE A 69 -3.91 8.01 -0.56
CA ILE A 69 -3.50 8.91 0.53
C ILE A 69 -3.34 8.11 1.83
N ALA A 70 -4.29 7.24 2.16
CA ALA A 70 -4.20 6.37 3.34
C ALA A 70 -2.96 5.46 3.29
N HIS A 71 -2.68 4.88 2.13
CA HIS A 71 -1.52 4.01 1.91
C HIS A 71 -0.20 4.79 1.96
N GLU A 72 -0.03 5.75 1.08
CA GLU A 72 1.26 6.40 0.86
C GLU A 72 1.56 7.44 1.92
N ILE A 73 0.60 8.34 2.21
CA ILE A 73 0.81 9.42 3.17
C ILE A 73 0.56 8.92 4.58
N GLU A 74 -0.66 8.50 4.88
CA GLU A 74 -1.09 8.20 6.24
C GLU A 74 -0.42 6.96 6.82
N THR A 75 0.30 6.17 6.02
CA THR A 75 1.14 5.07 6.51
C THR A 75 2.62 5.36 6.29
N HIS A 76 3.11 5.30 5.05
CA HIS A 76 4.54 5.29 4.77
C HIS A 76 5.22 6.62 5.08
N VAL A 77 4.59 7.74 4.72
CA VAL A 77 5.14 9.08 5.02
C VAL A 77 5.10 9.35 6.52
N LEU A 78 3.95 9.16 7.18
CA LEU A 78 3.82 9.48 8.61
C LEU A 78 4.76 8.64 9.49
N THR A 79 4.87 7.34 9.22
CA THR A 79 5.81 6.47 9.96
C THR A 79 7.27 6.85 9.68
N SER A 80 7.60 7.22 8.44
CA SER A 80 8.95 7.70 8.10
C SER A 80 9.30 9.01 8.81
N GLU A 81 8.36 9.97 8.87
CA GLU A 81 8.54 11.25 9.55
C GLU A 81 8.67 11.06 11.06
N ASN A 82 7.77 10.30 11.69
CA ASN A 82 7.89 9.95 13.11
C ASN A 82 9.22 9.26 13.42
N GLY A 83 9.61 8.29 12.60
CA GLY A 83 10.89 7.59 12.73
C GLY A 83 12.10 8.50 12.60
N SER A 84 12.01 9.59 11.83
CA SER A 84 13.07 10.59 11.70
C SER A 84 13.26 11.47 12.95
N HIS A 85 12.24 11.54 13.81
CA HIS A 85 12.28 12.26 15.08
C HIS A 85 12.67 11.37 16.28
N GLN A 86 12.88 10.08 16.05
CA GLN A 86 13.38 9.15 17.05
C GLN A 86 14.91 9.27 17.20
N ILE A 87 15.42 8.85 18.35
CA ILE A 87 16.87 8.80 18.62
C ILE A 87 17.59 7.76 17.74
N TYR A 88 16.88 6.72 17.27
CA TYR A 88 17.43 5.67 16.42
C TYR A 88 17.01 5.86 14.96
N GLU A 89 17.97 6.18 14.08
CA GLU A 89 17.72 6.35 12.64
C GLU A 89 17.14 5.09 11.98
N LEU A 90 17.36 3.92 12.58
CA LEU A 90 16.77 2.65 12.13
C LEU A 90 15.24 2.73 12.04
N LEU A 91 14.57 3.44 12.96
CA LEU A 91 13.12 3.61 12.95
C LEU A 91 12.63 4.48 11.77
N ARG A 92 13.50 5.27 11.14
CA ARG A 92 13.18 5.96 9.88
C ARG A 92 13.31 5.04 8.67
N ARG A 93 14.34 4.18 8.66
CA ARG A 93 14.71 3.35 7.50
C ARG A 93 13.91 2.04 7.43
N GLY A 94 13.67 1.42 8.58
CA GLY A 94 13.01 0.11 8.70
C GLY A 94 13.86 -0.88 9.51
N CYS A 95 13.29 -1.45 10.58
CA CYS A 95 13.86 -2.58 11.31
C CYS A 95 13.82 -3.87 10.47
N ALA A 96 14.47 -4.95 10.90
CA ALA A 96 14.23 -6.27 10.31
C ALA A 96 12.72 -6.62 10.41
N GLY A 97 12.15 -7.29 9.40
CA GLY A 97 10.75 -7.73 9.43
C GLY A 97 9.67 -6.61 9.27
N TYR A 98 10.06 -5.33 9.28
CA TYR A 98 9.12 -4.21 9.29
C TYR A 98 8.15 -4.16 8.09
N LEU A 99 8.53 -4.74 6.96
CA LEU A 99 7.80 -4.63 5.70
C LEU A 99 6.38 -5.22 5.81
N ASP A 100 6.21 -6.35 6.49
CA ASP A 100 4.87 -6.94 6.70
C ASP A 100 4.00 -6.00 7.53
N THR A 101 4.58 -5.31 8.52
CA THR A 101 3.86 -4.38 9.38
C THR A 101 3.48 -3.11 8.61
N GLN A 102 4.39 -2.55 7.81
CA GLN A 102 4.13 -1.35 7.01
C GLN A 102 3.08 -1.59 5.92
N GLU A 103 3.27 -2.63 5.11
CA GLU A 103 2.33 -2.93 4.02
C GLU A 103 0.99 -3.41 4.58
N GLY A 104 1.01 -4.18 5.68
CA GLY A 104 -0.20 -4.58 6.39
C GLY A 104 -0.98 -3.39 6.96
N LEU A 105 -0.30 -2.45 7.61
CA LEU A 105 -0.89 -1.24 8.15
C LEU A 105 -1.45 -0.34 7.04
N ALA A 106 -0.75 -0.28 5.90
CA ALA A 106 -1.20 0.49 4.75
C ALA A 106 -2.52 -0.06 4.18
N ILE A 107 -2.61 -1.39 4.01
CA ILE A 107 -3.86 -2.04 3.59
C ILE A 107 -4.95 -1.87 4.64
N TYR A 108 -4.63 -1.98 5.93
CA TYR A 108 -5.60 -1.77 7.00
C TYR A 108 -6.19 -0.35 6.97
N ASN A 109 -5.33 0.67 6.81
CA ASN A 109 -5.77 2.07 6.66
C ASN A 109 -6.60 2.28 5.38
N GLU A 110 -6.24 1.65 4.26
CA GLU A 110 -7.03 1.67 3.04
C GLU A 110 -8.45 1.15 3.29
N GLN A 111 -8.58 0.00 3.97
CA GLN A 111 -9.88 -0.60 4.25
C GLN A 111 -10.77 0.33 5.10
N GLY A 112 -10.17 1.13 5.99
CA GLY A 112 -10.90 2.12 6.81
C GLY A 112 -11.49 3.30 6.02
N VAL A 113 -10.97 3.59 4.82
CA VAL A 113 -11.47 4.70 3.96
C VAL A 113 -12.27 4.21 2.75
N LEU A 114 -12.26 2.91 2.47
CA LEU A 114 -12.99 2.31 1.36
C LEU A 114 -14.44 2.02 1.73
N SER A 115 -15.32 2.01 0.71
CA SER A 115 -16.67 1.50 0.87
C SER A 115 -16.64 -0.01 1.20
N PRO A 116 -17.54 -0.52 2.06
CA PRO A 116 -17.69 -1.96 2.28
C PRO A 116 -17.96 -2.76 0.99
N PHE A 117 -18.49 -2.12 -0.05
CA PHE A 117 -18.77 -2.72 -1.36
C PHE A 117 -17.62 -2.56 -2.36
N SER A 118 -16.48 -1.99 -1.94
CA SER A 118 -15.35 -1.77 -2.81
C SER A 118 -14.69 -3.09 -3.20
N THR A 119 -14.52 -3.31 -4.51
CA THR A 119 -13.78 -4.48 -5.00
C THR A 119 -12.31 -4.47 -4.57
N LYS A 120 -11.78 -3.30 -4.17
CA LYS A 120 -10.40 -3.16 -3.69
C LYS A 120 -10.13 -3.90 -2.38
N MET A 121 -11.15 -4.07 -1.54
CA MET A 121 -11.06 -4.86 -0.30
C MET A 121 -10.54 -6.27 -0.56
N PHE A 122 -10.84 -6.83 -1.73
CA PHE A 122 -10.44 -8.17 -2.12
C PHE A 122 -9.12 -8.24 -2.91
N ASN A 123 -8.47 -7.11 -3.20
CA ASN A 123 -7.22 -7.12 -3.97
C ASN A 123 -6.12 -7.92 -3.25
N PRO A 124 -5.83 -7.73 -1.94
CA PRO A 124 -4.79 -8.50 -1.26
C PRO A 124 -5.02 -10.02 -1.29
N PRO A 125 -6.20 -10.58 -0.90
CA PRO A 125 -6.42 -12.02 -0.97
C PRO A 125 -6.43 -12.55 -2.41
N ARG A 126 -7.02 -11.83 -3.38
CA ARG A 126 -6.98 -12.25 -4.80
C ARG A 126 -5.56 -12.31 -5.33
N ASN A 127 -4.73 -11.32 -5.00
CA ASN A 127 -3.31 -11.32 -5.38
C ASN A 127 -2.56 -12.49 -4.76
N LEU A 128 -2.86 -12.89 -3.52
CA LEU A 128 -2.27 -14.07 -2.89
C LEU A 128 -2.65 -15.37 -3.63
N LEU A 129 -3.92 -15.53 -4.00
CA LEU A 129 -4.39 -16.70 -4.77
C LEU A 129 -3.69 -16.77 -6.13
N GLY A 130 -3.61 -15.64 -6.83
CA GLY A 130 -2.88 -15.54 -8.11
C GLY A 130 -1.40 -15.86 -7.96
N LEU A 131 -0.75 -15.33 -6.91
CA LEU A 131 0.65 -15.63 -6.61
C LEU A 131 0.85 -17.14 -6.35
N LYS A 132 0.00 -17.73 -5.50
CA LYS A 132 0.06 -19.18 -5.19
C LYS A 132 -0.06 -20.02 -6.46
N TYR A 133 -1.00 -19.69 -7.34
CA TYR A 133 -1.15 -20.36 -8.62
C TYR A 133 0.10 -20.19 -9.50
N SER A 134 0.65 -18.98 -9.54
CA SER A 134 1.83 -18.66 -10.38
C SER A 134 3.07 -19.47 -10.02
N LEU A 135 3.21 -19.93 -8.77
CA LEU A 135 4.39 -20.68 -8.32
C LEU A 135 4.55 -22.03 -9.02
N SER A 136 3.48 -22.63 -9.53
CA SER A 136 3.49 -23.95 -10.18
C SER A 136 3.05 -23.93 -11.65
N HIS A 137 2.83 -22.77 -12.24
CA HIS A 137 2.30 -22.63 -13.59
C HIS A 137 3.09 -21.62 -14.42
N SER A 138 3.09 -21.75 -15.74
CA SER A 138 3.73 -20.78 -16.66
C SER A 138 3.10 -19.38 -16.58
N LEU A 139 3.74 -18.39 -17.19
CA LEU A 139 3.19 -17.03 -17.32
C LEU A 139 1.84 -17.04 -18.04
N ALA A 140 1.74 -17.80 -19.14
CA ALA A 140 0.51 -17.89 -19.93
C ALA A 140 -0.65 -18.47 -19.11
N GLN A 141 -0.43 -19.61 -18.44
CA GLN A 141 -1.43 -20.23 -17.56
C GLN A 141 -1.83 -19.30 -16.41
N THR A 142 -0.85 -18.64 -15.78
CA THR A 142 -1.11 -17.69 -14.69
C THR A 142 -1.99 -16.53 -15.17
N ARG A 143 -1.68 -15.94 -16.33
CA ARG A 143 -2.48 -14.84 -16.90
C ARG A 143 -3.91 -15.29 -17.22
N THR A 144 -4.10 -16.51 -17.71
CA THR A 144 -5.42 -17.08 -17.95
C THR A 144 -6.18 -17.25 -16.65
N PHE A 145 -5.56 -17.84 -15.62
CA PHE A 145 -6.16 -18.00 -14.28
C PHE A 145 -6.58 -16.67 -13.65
N LEU A 146 -5.73 -15.64 -13.71
CA LEU A 146 -6.06 -14.31 -13.20
C LEU A 146 -7.33 -13.73 -13.86
N GLN A 147 -7.54 -13.97 -15.15
CA GLN A 147 -8.72 -13.48 -15.86
C GLN A 147 -9.95 -14.35 -15.61
N ALA A 148 -9.84 -15.65 -15.85
CA ALA A 148 -10.96 -16.58 -15.82
C ALA A 148 -11.48 -16.82 -14.39
N GLU A 149 -10.58 -17.02 -13.43
CA GLU A 149 -10.95 -17.43 -12.07
C GLU A 149 -11.01 -16.27 -11.08
N LEU A 150 -10.15 -15.25 -11.25
CA LEU A 150 -10.08 -14.13 -10.31
C LEU A 150 -10.71 -12.83 -10.83
N GLY A 151 -11.25 -12.83 -12.04
CA GLY A 151 -12.02 -11.72 -12.61
C GLY A 151 -11.20 -10.45 -12.88
N TYR A 152 -9.89 -10.58 -13.11
CA TYR A 152 -9.07 -9.42 -13.50
C TYR A 152 -9.37 -9.02 -14.94
N THR A 153 -9.35 -7.71 -15.22
CA THR A 153 -9.34 -7.23 -16.61
C THR A 153 -8.08 -7.72 -17.33
N PRO A 154 -8.09 -7.84 -18.68
CA PRO A 154 -6.93 -8.32 -19.42
C PRO A 154 -5.64 -7.54 -19.13
N GLU A 155 -5.75 -6.22 -18.98
CA GLU A 155 -4.64 -5.32 -18.63
C GLU A 155 -4.14 -5.58 -17.20
N LYS A 156 -5.03 -5.63 -16.20
CA LYS A 156 -4.65 -5.87 -14.80
C LYS A 156 -4.06 -7.26 -14.61
N ALA A 157 -4.59 -8.27 -15.30
CA ALA A 157 -4.07 -9.62 -15.29
C ALA A 157 -2.66 -9.70 -15.87
N LEU A 158 -2.39 -8.99 -16.99
CA LEU A 158 -1.06 -8.91 -17.56
C LEU A 158 -0.07 -8.26 -16.59
N HIS A 159 -0.42 -7.10 -16.01
CA HIS A 159 0.44 -6.41 -15.05
C HIS A 159 0.74 -7.27 -13.81
N GLN A 160 -0.27 -7.92 -13.24
CA GLN A 160 -0.06 -8.78 -12.07
C GLN A 160 0.74 -10.03 -12.41
N CYS A 161 0.48 -10.66 -13.56
CA CYS A 161 1.26 -11.81 -14.01
C CYS A 161 2.74 -11.43 -14.18
N ILE A 162 3.04 -10.29 -14.83
CA ILE A 162 4.42 -9.78 -14.96
C ILE A 162 5.04 -9.53 -13.59
N SER A 163 4.30 -8.92 -12.66
CA SER A 163 4.78 -8.68 -11.30
C SER A 163 5.14 -9.98 -10.56
N MET A 164 4.26 -10.98 -10.64
CA MET A 164 4.45 -12.31 -10.03
C MET A 164 5.55 -13.11 -10.70
N LYS A 165 5.78 -12.94 -12.00
CA LYS A 165 6.79 -13.68 -12.79
C LYS A 165 8.11 -12.92 -12.97
N ARG A 166 8.24 -11.74 -12.37
CA ARG A 166 9.41 -10.87 -12.52
C ARG A 166 10.68 -11.58 -12.07
N GLY A 167 11.70 -11.55 -12.94
CA GLY A 167 12.99 -12.20 -12.70
C GLY A 167 13.15 -13.54 -13.43
N LEU A 168 12.07 -14.11 -14.00
CA LEU A 168 12.15 -15.29 -14.86
C LEU A 168 12.47 -14.89 -16.29
N GLY A 169 13.56 -15.42 -16.84
CA GLY A 169 13.94 -15.21 -18.24
C GLY A 169 13.15 -16.09 -19.23
N ASP A 170 12.74 -17.28 -18.78
CA ASP A 170 11.91 -18.21 -19.54
C ASP A 170 10.49 -18.24 -18.95
N THR A 171 9.53 -17.78 -19.75
CA THR A 171 8.14 -17.62 -19.33
C THR A 171 7.35 -18.93 -19.24
N SER A 172 7.93 -20.03 -19.71
CA SER A 172 7.38 -21.38 -19.54
C SER A 172 7.66 -21.95 -18.15
N GLN A 173 8.67 -21.42 -17.44
CA GLN A 173 9.09 -21.94 -16.14
C GLN A 173 8.12 -21.59 -15.01
N GLN A 174 8.08 -22.50 -14.03
CA GLN A 174 7.39 -22.30 -12.76
C GLN A 174 8.18 -21.37 -11.82
N GLY A 175 7.59 -21.04 -10.67
CA GLY A 175 8.15 -20.11 -9.71
C GLY A 175 7.62 -18.68 -9.88
N GLY A 176 7.99 -17.80 -8.96
CA GLY A 176 7.50 -16.44 -8.96
C GLY A 176 8.12 -15.59 -7.86
N PHE A 177 8.05 -14.27 -8.04
CA PHE A 177 8.49 -13.27 -7.08
C PHE A 177 7.42 -13.10 -6.00
N THR A 178 7.69 -13.63 -4.82
CA THR A 178 6.72 -13.77 -3.73
C THR A 178 6.48 -12.51 -2.91
N LYS A 179 7.09 -11.36 -3.27
CA LYS A 179 6.99 -10.12 -2.47
C LYS A 179 5.55 -9.70 -2.20
N SER A 180 4.60 -9.94 -3.10
CA SER A 180 3.21 -9.52 -2.87
C SER A 180 2.50 -10.27 -1.73
N ILE A 181 3.11 -11.30 -1.13
CA ILE A 181 2.57 -11.97 0.05
C ILE A 181 2.46 -11.04 1.26
N VAL A 182 3.35 -10.05 1.36
CA VAL A 182 3.46 -9.14 2.53
C VAL A 182 2.18 -8.34 2.77
N TYR A 183 1.43 -8.00 1.71
CA TYR A 183 0.20 -7.21 1.83
C TYR A 183 -0.89 -7.96 2.58
N PHE A 184 -1.22 -9.19 2.16
CA PHE A 184 -2.29 -9.96 2.81
C PHE A 184 -1.83 -10.55 4.15
N ARG A 185 -0.59 -11.06 4.22
CA ARG A 185 -0.03 -11.56 5.47
C ARG A 185 0.06 -10.45 6.52
N GLY A 186 0.56 -9.29 6.12
CA GLY A 186 0.62 -8.10 6.96
C GLY A 186 -0.76 -7.66 7.43
N LEU A 187 -1.74 -7.55 6.52
CA LEU A 187 -3.11 -7.20 6.89
C LEU A 187 -3.65 -8.12 7.99
N ARG A 188 -3.55 -9.45 7.80
CA ARG A 188 -4.01 -10.43 8.81
C ARG A 188 -3.29 -10.27 10.15
N ALA A 189 -2.01 -9.90 10.14
CA ALA A 189 -1.25 -9.66 11.37
C ALA A 189 -1.73 -8.39 12.10
N ILE A 190 -2.01 -7.31 11.36
CA ILE A 190 -2.57 -6.07 11.94
C ILE A 190 -3.99 -6.29 12.47
N GLU A 191 -4.87 -6.95 11.71
CA GLU A 191 -6.22 -7.29 12.16
C GLU A 191 -6.17 -8.09 13.46
N LYS A 192 -5.34 -9.14 13.52
CA LYS A 192 -5.16 -9.95 14.74
C LYS A 192 -4.60 -9.13 15.91
N PHE A 193 -3.68 -8.21 15.66
CA PHE A 193 -3.15 -7.33 16.70
C PHE A 193 -4.25 -6.45 17.29
N VAL A 194 -5.11 -5.86 16.45
CA VAL A 194 -6.24 -5.02 16.87
C VAL A 194 -7.30 -5.84 17.61
N GLU A 195 -7.66 -7.02 17.08
CA GLU A 195 -8.60 -7.96 17.72
C GLU A 195 -8.16 -8.36 19.14
N ASN A 196 -6.85 -8.47 19.37
CA ASN A 196 -6.26 -8.77 20.67
C ASN A 196 -6.10 -7.53 21.59
N GLY A 197 -6.70 -6.38 21.25
CA GLY A 197 -6.62 -5.15 22.04
C GLY A 197 -5.36 -4.31 21.80
N GLY A 198 -4.60 -4.61 20.75
CA GLY A 198 -3.41 -3.87 20.36
C GLY A 198 -3.73 -2.44 19.92
N ASN A 199 -2.95 -1.47 20.42
CA ASN A 199 -3.10 -0.06 20.05
C ASN A 199 -2.29 0.25 18.78
N ILE A 200 -2.99 0.51 17.66
CA ILE A 200 -2.39 0.84 16.35
C ILE A 200 -1.44 2.04 16.43
N LYS A 201 -1.68 3.01 17.33
CA LYS A 201 -0.79 4.19 17.49
C LYS A 201 0.65 3.78 17.79
N ARG A 202 0.87 2.62 18.43
CA ARG A 202 2.22 2.09 18.73
C ARG A 202 3.03 1.78 17.47
N LEU A 203 2.35 1.46 16.36
CA LEU A 203 2.99 1.17 15.07
C LEU A 203 3.48 2.43 14.35
N TYR A 204 3.15 3.62 14.85
CA TYR A 204 3.55 4.90 14.26
C TYR A 204 4.85 5.46 14.84
N ILE A 205 5.51 4.81 15.80
CA ILE A 205 6.81 5.27 16.32
C ILE A 205 7.89 5.33 15.23
N GLY A 206 7.71 4.58 14.15
CA GLY A 206 8.60 4.48 13.01
C GLY A 206 8.25 3.27 12.14
N LYS A 207 9.19 2.86 11.30
CA LYS A 207 9.13 1.63 10.50
C LYS A 207 9.64 0.45 11.31
N ILE A 208 8.73 -0.15 12.08
CA ILE A 208 9.04 -1.26 13.00
C ILE A 208 8.29 -2.53 12.61
N ALA A 209 8.82 -3.69 12.99
CA ALA A 209 8.08 -4.96 12.93
C ALA A 209 7.11 -5.06 14.10
N LEU A 210 5.94 -5.64 13.85
CA LEU A 210 4.88 -5.83 14.84
C LEU A 210 5.37 -6.59 16.08
N GLU A 211 6.23 -7.58 15.89
CA GLU A 211 6.85 -8.38 16.96
C GLU A 211 7.85 -7.59 17.82
N ASP A 212 8.44 -6.51 17.28
CA ASP A 212 9.45 -5.71 17.96
C ASP A 212 8.86 -4.52 18.74
N VAL A 213 7.55 -4.26 18.63
CA VAL A 213 6.91 -3.06 19.24
C VAL A 213 7.14 -2.99 20.74
N GLU A 214 6.94 -4.10 21.46
CA GLU A 214 7.15 -4.15 22.91
C GLU A 214 8.62 -3.98 23.31
N LEU A 215 9.54 -4.46 22.47
CA LEU A 215 10.96 -4.30 22.70
C LEU A 215 11.37 -2.84 22.49
N ALA A 216 10.91 -2.22 21.41
CA ALA A 216 11.23 -0.84 21.11
C ALA A 216 10.76 0.11 22.22
N GLU A 217 9.57 -0.08 22.77
CA GLU A 217 9.06 0.77 23.86
C GLU A 217 9.88 0.68 25.16
N LYS A 218 10.64 -0.40 25.35
CA LYS A 218 11.58 -0.54 26.49
C LYS A 218 12.91 0.17 26.26
N LEU A 219 13.20 0.59 25.02
CA LEU A 219 14.42 1.32 24.71
C LEU A 219 14.37 2.74 25.26
N THR A 220 15.46 3.17 25.88
CA THR A 220 15.58 4.54 26.41
C THR A 220 15.53 5.56 25.27
N GLY A 221 14.76 6.63 25.47
CA GLY A 221 14.70 7.77 24.56
C GLY A 221 13.72 7.64 23.39
N ILE A 222 12.92 6.56 23.33
CA ILE A 222 11.80 6.46 22.38
C ILE A 222 10.72 7.48 22.75
N LYS A 223 10.26 8.20 21.74
CA LYS A 223 9.20 9.20 21.86
C LYS A 223 7.90 8.65 21.28
N ALA A 224 6.77 9.13 21.81
CA ALA A 224 5.47 8.91 21.19
C ALA A 224 5.46 9.43 19.74
N PRO A 225 4.65 8.84 18.84
CA PRO A 225 4.51 9.33 17.47
C PRO A 225 4.02 10.78 17.46
N LEU A 226 4.71 11.64 16.72
CA LEU A 226 4.40 13.07 16.62
C LEU A 226 3.15 13.29 15.75
N ILE A 227 3.04 12.54 14.66
CA ILE A 227 1.99 12.70 13.65
C ILE A 227 1.26 11.38 13.48
N LEU A 228 -0.07 11.42 13.60
CA LEU A 228 -0.96 10.28 13.41
C LEU A 228 -1.97 10.58 12.28
N PRO A 229 -2.46 9.53 11.59
CA PRO A 229 -3.57 9.62 10.66
C PRO A 229 -4.79 10.28 11.29
N GLN A 230 -5.62 10.93 10.49
CA GLN A 230 -6.79 11.66 10.97
C GLN A 230 -7.73 10.81 11.84
N HIS A 231 -7.93 9.54 11.50
CA HIS A 231 -8.81 8.63 12.23
C HIS A 231 -8.23 8.12 13.57
N LEU A 232 -6.95 8.40 13.86
CA LEU A 232 -6.26 8.04 15.11
C LEU A 232 -5.93 9.26 15.98
N ARG A 233 -6.26 10.47 15.53
CA ARG A 233 -6.05 11.70 16.30
C ARG A 233 -7.05 11.82 17.44
#